data_AF-A0A953UF11-F1
#
_entry.id   AF-A0A953UF11-F1
#
_cell.length_a   1.000
_cell.length_b   1.000
_cell.length_c   1.000
_cell.angle_alpha   90.00
_cell.angle_beta   90.00
_cell.angle_gamma   90.00
#
_symmetry.space_group_name_H-M   'P 1'
#
loop_
_entity.id
_entity.type
_entity.pdbx_description
1 polymer ?
#
loop_
_entity_poly.entity_id
_entity_poly.type
_entity_poly.pdbx_seq_one_letter_code
_entity_poly.pdbx_strand_id
1 'polypeptide(L)'
;MKSVLLSTVLLASAGQAQVTPLRVIATQPKARSISILSVQFQELKFGHEGPDYFSVEHAPYRGKQAFAEVTLFGQDAIRSVQFELVDQFGLALGSPVALRTGSGADSDEYMLQFDVPVQPFRFGIKGEDFQGQRYERIDKQLYTPMEGSAPPIELPPGLPANEEAALRHMLDNAAAETEARFEAARQAHPNGVIRLPRSEVLEAGYEPLRSPAGHEIGLRLHLAVRFGAEGDYSVAPNMFPQYKNNDWRQITLKVLDAQASPAPMNTAADNLDDVLRYGGAAHYQGDQVYRFQFDLTPTYIIRNLDKTRYCIYSEQFQIGSRMAVWQAVQDSTAPVKYRVGISSLDFEAETGELPAQRMYLESFRRDGASDCGPSPTNRF
;
A
#
# COMPACT_ATOMS: atom_id res chain seq x y z
N MET A 1 -23.65 -71.81 5.14
CA MET A 1 -22.37 -71.11 5.36
C MET A 1 -22.00 -70.38 4.08
N LYS A 2 -22.18 -69.06 4.02
CA LYS A 2 -21.79 -68.22 2.87
C LYS A 2 -20.85 -67.13 3.40
N SER A 3 -19.62 -67.13 2.93
CA SER A 3 -18.57 -66.18 3.29
C SER A 3 -18.90 -64.77 2.81
N VAL A 4 -18.74 -63.81 3.71
CA VAL A 4 -18.75 -62.36 3.45
C VAL A 4 -17.33 -61.95 3.08
N LEU A 5 -17.13 -61.44 1.87
CA LEU A 5 -15.90 -60.77 1.44
C LEU A 5 -16.01 -59.29 1.83
N LEU A 6 -15.25 -58.88 2.84
CA LEU A 6 -15.01 -57.48 3.18
C LEU A 6 -13.95 -56.95 2.20
N SER A 7 -14.36 -56.10 1.26
CA SER A 7 -13.44 -55.29 0.45
C SER A 7 -13.10 -54.02 1.23
N THR A 8 -11.95 -54.03 1.90
CA THR A 8 -11.36 -52.83 2.50
C THR A 8 -10.77 -51.97 1.39
N VAL A 9 -11.47 -50.90 1.02
CA VAL A 9 -10.93 -49.85 0.14
C VAL A 9 -9.99 -48.99 0.98
N LEU A 10 -8.67 -49.18 0.79
CA LEU A 10 -7.64 -48.25 1.25
C LEU A 10 -7.68 -47.01 0.35
N LEU A 11 -8.39 -45.97 0.80
CA LEU A 11 -8.22 -44.62 0.30
C LEU A 11 -6.83 -44.13 0.74
N ALA A 12 -5.89 -44.10 -0.21
CA ALA A 12 -4.63 -43.40 -0.04
C ALA A 12 -4.91 -41.90 0.05
N SER A 13 -4.82 -41.34 1.25
CA SER A 13 -4.82 -39.91 1.47
C SER A 13 -3.57 -39.32 0.81
N ALA A 14 -3.73 -38.70 -0.37
CA ALA A 14 -2.71 -37.81 -0.91
C ALA A 14 -2.46 -36.72 0.15
N GLY A 15 -1.25 -36.68 0.71
CA GLY A 15 -0.89 -35.73 1.75
C GLY A 15 -1.06 -34.31 1.24
N GLN A 16 -2.09 -33.62 1.71
CA GLN A 16 -2.18 -32.17 1.57
C GLN A 16 -0.96 -31.60 2.29
N ALA A 17 -0.11 -30.87 1.56
CA ALA A 17 1.01 -30.18 2.17
C ALA A 17 0.46 -29.25 3.27
N GLN A 18 1.03 -29.35 4.46
CA GLN A 18 0.55 -28.56 5.59
C GLN A 18 1.02 -27.12 5.41
N VAL A 19 0.07 -26.20 5.24
CA VAL A 19 0.35 -24.76 5.20
C VAL A 19 1.01 -24.35 6.52
N THR A 20 2.21 -23.80 6.41
CA THR A 20 2.99 -23.30 7.55
C THR A 20 2.67 -21.82 7.75
N PRO A 21 2.24 -21.39 8.96
CA PRO A 21 1.92 -19.99 9.20
C PRO A 21 3.17 -19.11 9.08
N LEU A 22 3.01 -17.93 8.49
CA LEU A 22 4.04 -16.90 8.49
C LEU A 22 4.17 -16.28 9.88
N ARG A 23 5.40 -15.94 10.27
CA ARG A 23 5.67 -15.20 11.51
C ARG A 23 5.59 -13.71 11.21
N VAL A 24 4.52 -13.04 11.63
CA VAL A 24 4.40 -11.57 11.51
C VAL A 24 5.54 -10.91 12.29
N ILE A 25 6.27 -10.01 11.63
CA ILE A 25 7.40 -9.27 12.20
C ILE A 25 7.20 -7.76 12.17
N ALA A 26 6.17 -7.26 11.49
CA ALA A 26 5.81 -5.86 11.54
C ALA A 26 5.59 -5.42 13.00
N THR A 27 6.42 -4.49 13.48
CA THR A 27 6.08 -3.73 14.69
C THR A 27 4.89 -2.86 14.34
N GLN A 28 3.72 -3.21 14.87
CA GLN A 28 2.56 -2.34 14.72
C GLN A 28 2.94 -0.92 15.15
N PRO A 29 2.71 0.07 14.28
CA PRO A 29 2.91 1.48 14.59
C PRO A 29 2.13 1.82 15.86
N LYS A 30 2.77 2.55 16.78
CA LYS A 30 2.19 2.83 18.10
C LYS A 30 1.51 4.19 18.08
N ALA A 31 0.41 4.38 18.81
CA ALA A 31 -0.21 5.70 19.00
C ALA A 31 0.79 6.85 19.24
N ARG A 32 1.89 6.61 19.96
CA ARG A 32 2.94 7.59 20.25
C ARG A 32 3.69 8.15 19.03
N SER A 33 3.72 7.44 17.90
CA SER A 33 4.33 7.96 16.66
C SER A 33 3.41 8.89 15.89
N ILE A 34 2.11 8.91 16.18
CA ILE A 34 1.17 9.80 15.51
C ILE A 34 1.47 11.25 15.88
N SER A 35 1.63 12.12 14.88
CA SER A 35 1.80 13.56 15.06
C SER A 35 1.37 14.34 13.83
N ILE A 36 1.13 15.64 14.01
CA ILE A 36 1.00 16.59 12.88
C ILE A 36 2.41 16.89 12.38
N LEU A 37 2.68 16.62 11.10
CA LEU A 37 3.98 16.86 10.46
C LEU A 37 4.07 18.31 9.96
N SER A 38 3.01 18.77 9.28
CA SER A 38 2.91 20.13 8.75
C SER A 38 1.46 20.57 8.64
N VAL A 39 1.27 21.90 8.72
CA VAL A 39 0.04 22.60 8.39
C VAL A 39 0.42 23.73 7.44
N GLN A 40 -0.19 23.77 6.27
CA GLN A 40 0.04 24.80 5.25
C GLN A 40 -1.29 25.45 4.90
N PHE A 41 -1.44 26.75 5.08
CA PHE A 41 -2.65 27.45 4.66
C PHE A 41 -2.73 27.49 3.14
N GLN A 42 -3.94 27.36 2.62
CA GLN A 42 -4.21 27.22 1.20
C GLN A 42 -5.09 28.36 0.71
N GLU A 43 -4.79 28.88 -0.48
CA GLU A 43 -5.64 29.83 -1.20
C GLU A 43 -5.81 29.38 -2.64
N LEU A 44 -7.02 29.55 -3.19
CA LEU A 44 -7.32 29.27 -4.59
C LEU A 44 -6.57 30.26 -5.48
N LYS A 45 -5.77 29.75 -6.43
CA LYS A 45 -5.00 30.54 -7.41
C LYS A 45 -4.97 29.81 -8.75
N PHE A 46 -4.52 30.49 -9.80
CA PHE A 46 -4.25 29.83 -11.08
C PHE A 46 -2.88 29.15 -11.08
N GLY A 47 -2.87 27.84 -11.28
CA GLY A 47 -1.70 27.04 -11.62
C GLY A 47 -1.56 26.79 -13.12
N HIS A 48 -0.64 25.89 -13.47
CA HIS A 48 -0.41 25.51 -14.88
C HIS A 48 -1.61 24.79 -15.51
N GLU A 49 -2.29 23.94 -14.74
CA GLU A 49 -3.39 23.09 -15.23
C GLU A 49 -4.78 23.71 -15.02
N GLY A 50 -4.86 24.87 -14.36
CA GLY A 50 -6.13 25.52 -14.01
C GLY A 50 -6.12 26.09 -12.60
N PRO A 51 -7.28 26.54 -12.10
CA PRO A 51 -7.43 27.01 -10.73
C PRO A 51 -7.32 25.84 -9.74
N ASP A 52 -6.47 26.00 -8.72
CA ASP A 52 -6.28 25.02 -7.65
C ASP A 52 -5.86 25.72 -6.34
N TYR A 53 -5.88 25.00 -5.23
CA TYR A 53 -5.45 25.51 -3.93
C TYR A 53 -3.94 25.37 -3.78
N PHE A 54 -3.29 26.49 -3.46
CA PHE A 54 -1.84 26.56 -3.28
C PHE A 54 -1.46 27.09 -1.92
N SER A 55 -0.35 26.56 -1.39
CA SER A 55 0.19 26.96 -0.10
C SER A 55 0.56 28.43 -0.08
N VAL A 56 0.23 29.11 1.03
CA VAL A 56 0.58 30.51 1.28
C VAL A 56 1.39 30.66 2.56
N GLU A 57 2.28 31.65 2.58
CA GLU A 57 3.22 31.87 3.70
C GLU A 57 2.61 32.70 4.85
N HIS A 58 1.43 33.28 4.64
CA HIS A 58 0.79 34.13 5.65
C HIS A 58 -0.26 33.36 6.46
N ALA A 59 -0.53 33.85 7.67
CA ALA A 59 -1.60 33.33 8.50
C ALA A 59 -2.98 33.70 7.91
N PRO A 60 -4.04 32.95 8.25
CA PRO A 60 -5.36 33.20 7.70
C PRO A 60 -6.02 34.42 8.37
N TYR A 61 -7.01 34.99 7.69
CA TYR A 61 -7.69 36.20 8.13
C TYR A 61 -8.76 35.93 9.19
N ARG A 62 -8.76 36.75 10.24
CA ARG A 62 -9.63 36.60 11.41
C ARG A 62 -11.10 36.53 11.04
N GLY A 63 -11.81 35.52 11.56
CA GLY A 63 -13.26 35.36 11.40
C GLY A 63 -13.70 35.09 9.96
N LYS A 64 -12.77 34.73 9.08
CA LYS A 64 -13.04 34.27 7.72
C LYS A 64 -12.96 32.75 7.66
N GLN A 65 -13.61 32.18 6.67
CA GLN A 65 -13.36 30.79 6.31
C GLN A 65 -11.98 30.69 5.67
N ALA A 66 -11.22 29.66 6.01
CA ALA A 66 -9.92 29.38 5.44
C ALA A 66 -9.75 27.88 5.17
N PHE A 67 -8.75 27.58 4.34
CA PHE A 67 -8.36 26.22 4.02
C PHE A 67 -6.93 25.96 4.49
N ALA A 68 -6.65 24.73 4.93
CA ALA A 68 -5.31 24.30 5.26
C ALA A 68 -5.09 22.86 4.80
N GLU A 69 -3.93 22.57 4.25
CA GLU A 69 -3.45 21.21 4.06
C GLU A 69 -2.70 20.78 5.32
N VAL A 70 -3.00 19.59 5.82
CA VAL A 70 -2.37 18.99 6.99
C VAL A 70 -1.83 17.62 6.63
N THR A 71 -0.55 17.41 6.89
CA THR A 71 0.13 16.13 6.72
C THR A 71 0.35 15.49 8.07
N LEU A 72 0.00 14.20 8.21
CA LEU A 72 0.16 13.44 9.45
C LEU A 72 1.37 12.50 9.35
N PHE A 73 2.16 12.41 10.41
CA PHE A 73 3.14 11.34 10.55
C PHE A 73 2.54 10.16 11.33
N GLY A 74 2.96 8.94 11.00
CA GLY A 74 2.43 7.71 11.61
C GLY A 74 1.02 7.38 11.14
N GLN A 75 0.69 7.71 9.89
CA GLN A 75 -0.60 7.41 9.27
C GLN A 75 -0.91 5.92 9.39
N ASP A 76 0.06 5.03 9.21
CA ASP A 76 0.02 3.58 9.45
C ASP A 76 -0.40 3.15 10.87
N ALA A 77 -0.45 4.06 11.85
CA ALA A 77 -0.96 3.83 13.21
C ALA A 77 -2.40 4.30 13.44
N ILE A 78 -2.98 5.10 12.53
CA ILE A 78 -4.25 5.79 12.77
C ILE A 78 -5.43 4.89 12.35
N ARG A 79 -6.36 4.59 13.27
CA ARG A 79 -7.64 3.97 12.92
C ARG A 79 -8.70 5.02 12.62
N SER A 80 -8.71 6.09 13.40
CA SER A 80 -9.58 7.24 13.16
C SER A 80 -8.91 8.52 13.58
N VAL A 81 -9.25 9.62 12.92
CA VAL A 81 -8.76 10.97 13.24
C VAL A 81 -9.91 11.97 13.21
N GLN A 82 -9.88 12.90 14.17
CA GLN A 82 -10.70 14.09 14.21
C GLN A 82 -9.79 15.29 14.39
N PHE A 83 -10.01 16.33 13.59
CA PHE A 83 -9.29 17.59 13.70
C PHE A 83 -10.02 18.55 14.64
N GLU A 84 -9.25 19.36 15.34
CA GLU A 84 -9.76 20.42 16.20
C GLU A 84 -8.89 21.66 16.12
N LEU A 85 -9.50 22.82 16.32
CA LEU A 85 -8.77 24.06 16.61
C LEU A 85 -8.75 24.22 18.12
N VAL A 86 -7.59 24.51 18.69
CA VAL A 86 -7.43 24.76 20.12
C VAL A 86 -6.75 26.10 20.37
N ASP A 87 -7.01 26.72 21.51
CA ASP A 87 -6.30 27.92 21.91
C ASP A 87 -4.88 27.63 22.44
N GLN A 88 -4.19 28.68 22.89
CA GLN A 88 -2.84 28.56 23.45
C GLN A 88 -2.76 27.69 24.73
N PHE A 89 -3.89 27.45 25.40
CA PHE A 89 -4.02 26.63 26.61
C PHE A 89 -4.57 25.22 26.32
N GLY A 90 -4.89 24.90 25.06
CA GLY A 90 -5.44 23.62 24.65
C GLY A 90 -6.97 23.52 24.77
N LEU A 91 -7.68 24.64 24.95
CA LEU A 91 -9.15 24.64 24.95
C LEU A 91 -9.68 24.63 23.53
N ALA A 92 -10.67 23.79 23.25
CA ALA A 92 -11.28 23.67 21.92
C ALA A 92 -11.99 24.98 21.51
N LEU A 93 -11.66 25.45 20.30
CA LEU A 93 -12.22 26.63 19.64
C LEU A 93 -13.17 26.26 18.49
N GLY A 94 -13.03 25.08 17.90
CA GLY A 94 -13.86 24.61 16.80
C GLY A 94 -13.38 23.29 16.22
N SER A 95 -14.16 22.73 15.29
CA SER A 95 -13.82 21.49 14.59
C SER A 95 -13.80 21.76 13.09
N PRO A 96 -12.61 21.76 12.45
CA PRO A 96 -12.52 21.82 11.00
C PRO A 96 -13.29 20.67 10.34
N VAL A 97 -13.85 20.92 9.17
CA VAL A 97 -14.29 19.85 8.27
C VAL A 97 -13.05 19.37 7.53
N ALA A 98 -12.83 18.05 7.56
CA ALA A 98 -11.66 17.44 6.96
C ALA A 98 -12.05 16.62 5.73
N LEU A 99 -11.30 16.83 4.65
CA LEU A 99 -11.29 16.04 3.43
C LEU A 99 -9.96 15.31 3.35
N ARG A 100 -9.99 14.03 3.00
CA ARG A 100 -8.77 13.30 2.65
C ARG A 100 -8.42 13.57 1.20
N THR A 101 -7.17 13.92 0.89
CA THR A 101 -6.76 14.28 -0.48
C THR A 101 -6.46 13.06 -1.35
N GLY A 102 -6.09 11.93 -0.74
CA GLY A 102 -5.86 10.65 -1.42
C GLY A 102 -6.81 9.52 -0.98
N SER A 103 -7.01 8.54 -1.88
CA SER A 103 -7.80 7.33 -1.61
C SER A 103 -6.97 6.18 -1.04
N GLY A 104 -5.65 6.16 -1.28
CA GLY A 104 -4.73 5.11 -0.80
C GLY A 104 -4.73 4.99 0.73
N ALA A 105 -4.49 3.80 1.29
CA ALA A 105 -4.48 3.59 2.75
C ALA A 105 -3.35 4.35 3.48
N ASP A 106 -2.29 4.68 2.74
CA ASP A 106 -1.09 5.40 3.14
C ASP A 106 -1.19 6.93 2.98
N SER A 107 -2.20 7.45 2.26
CA SER A 107 -2.41 8.90 2.12
C SER A 107 -2.53 9.55 3.50
N ASP A 108 -1.60 10.42 3.81
CA ASP A 108 -1.38 11.11 5.08
C ASP A 108 -1.74 12.60 5.04
N GLU A 109 -2.23 13.06 3.88
CA GLU A 109 -2.63 14.44 3.60
C GLU A 109 -4.15 14.63 3.71
N TYR A 110 -4.52 15.75 4.34
CA TYR A 110 -5.90 16.16 4.55
C TYR A 110 -6.04 17.63 4.24
N MET A 111 -7.09 18.00 3.49
CA MET A 111 -7.50 19.38 3.32
C MET A 111 -8.58 19.71 4.36
N LEU A 112 -8.38 20.79 5.11
CA LEU A 112 -9.27 21.25 6.17
C LEU A 112 -9.97 22.53 5.73
N GLN A 113 -11.27 22.63 5.99
CA GLN A 113 -12.05 23.87 5.91
C GLN A 113 -12.47 24.26 7.32
N PHE A 114 -12.21 25.51 7.71
CA PHE A 114 -12.52 25.99 9.05
C PHE A 114 -12.78 27.48 9.10
N ASP A 115 -13.54 27.91 10.10
CA ASP A 115 -13.66 29.33 10.46
C ASP A 115 -12.49 29.74 11.35
N VAL A 116 -11.75 30.76 10.92
CA VAL A 116 -10.54 31.23 11.59
C VAL A 116 -10.92 31.87 12.92
N PRO A 117 -10.42 31.37 14.07
CA PRO A 117 -10.73 31.94 15.38
C PRO A 117 -10.33 33.41 15.49
N VAL A 118 -11.00 34.14 16.40
CA VAL A 118 -10.64 35.55 16.67
C VAL A 118 -9.35 35.72 17.45
N GLN A 119 -8.91 34.65 18.13
CA GLN A 119 -7.73 34.59 18.99
C GLN A 119 -6.66 33.66 18.40
N PRO A 120 -5.41 33.73 18.88
CA PRO A 120 -4.38 32.76 18.48
C PRO A 120 -4.81 31.32 18.74
N PHE A 121 -4.47 30.43 17.81
CA PHE A 121 -4.94 29.04 17.81
C PHE A 121 -3.87 28.06 17.31
N ARG A 122 -4.08 26.78 17.55
CA ARG A 122 -3.28 25.65 17.06
C ARG A 122 -4.20 24.60 16.44
N PHE A 123 -3.65 23.75 15.59
CA PHE A 123 -4.34 22.55 15.15
C PHE A 123 -4.10 21.42 16.14
N GLY A 124 -5.14 20.66 16.42
CA GLY A 124 -5.12 19.42 17.19
C GLY A 124 -5.67 18.27 16.37
N ILE A 125 -5.23 17.07 16.70
CA ILE A 125 -5.80 15.82 16.23
C ILE A 125 -6.08 14.90 17.41
N LYS A 126 -7.19 14.18 17.36
CA LYS A 126 -7.50 13.11 18.31
C LYS A 126 -8.15 11.93 17.61
N GLY A 127 -8.09 10.77 18.24
CA GLY A 127 -8.66 9.57 17.65
C GLY A 127 -8.27 8.29 18.36
N GLU A 128 -8.33 7.19 17.61
CA GLU A 128 -7.95 5.85 18.06
C GLU A 128 -6.88 5.31 17.12
N ASP A 129 -5.89 4.62 17.68
CA ASP A 129 -4.96 3.81 16.91
C ASP A 129 -5.58 2.45 16.53
N PHE A 130 -4.83 1.63 15.78
CA PHE A 130 -5.28 0.30 15.38
C PHE A 130 -5.57 -0.66 16.54
N GLN A 131 -4.96 -0.43 17.71
CA GLN A 131 -5.20 -1.22 18.91
C GLN A 131 -6.39 -0.69 19.72
N GLY A 132 -7.07 0.35 19.23
CA GLY A 132 -8.15 1.04 19.93
C GLY A 132 -7.65 1.93 21.07
N GLN A 133 -6.34 2.22 21.14
CA GLN A 133 -5.80 3.16 22.11
C GLN A 133 -6.07 4.58 21.64
N ARG A 134 -6.61 5.41 22.54
CA ARG A 134 -6.87 6.82 22.24
C ARG A 134 -5.57 7.61 22.15
N TYR A 135 -5.53 8.56 21.23
CA TYR A 135 -4.45 9.53 21.13
C TYR A 135 -4.99 10.95 20.95
N GLU A 136 -4.17 11.93 21.35
CA GLU A 136 -4.41 13.36 21.17
C GLU A 136 -3.05 14.05 20.94
N ARG A 137 -2.96 14.90 19.93
CA ARG A 137 -1.76 15.66 19.60
C ARG A 137 -2.15 17.08 19.24
N ILE A 138 -1.34 18.02 19.69
CA ILE A 138 -1.48 19.43 19.36
C ILE A 138 -0.22 19.83 18.60
N ASP A 139 -0.40 20.52 17.48
CA ASP A 139 0.68 21.10 16.71
C ASP A 139 1.44 22.12 17.56
N LYS A 140 2.76 22.21 17.38
CA LYS A 140 3.59 23.11 18.18
C LYS A 140 3.41 24.57 17.77
N GLN A 141 3.06 24.82 16.51
CA GLN A 141 2.96 26.17 15.97
C GLN A 141 1.68 26.86 16.46
N LEU A 142 1.86 28.05 17.03
CA LEU A 142 0.76 28.95 17.39
C LEU A 142 0.53 29.91 16.22
N TYR A 143 -0.67 29.88 15.66
CA TYR A 143 -1.09 30.73 14.55
C TYR A 143 -1.81 31.95 15.08
N THR A 144 -1.37 33.13 14.64
CA THR A 144 -2.01 34.41 14.97
C THR A 144 -2.80 34.89 13.76
N PRO A 145 -4.15 34.94 13.84
CA PRO A 145 -4.99 35.42 12.75
C PRO A 145 -4.63 36.85 12.32
N MET A 146 -4.61 37.10 11.01
CA MET A 146 -4.40 38.42 10.44
C MET A 146 -5.68 39.26 10.44
N GLU A 147 -5.56 40.57 10.50
CA GLU A 147 -6.69 41.48 10.27
C GLU A 147 -6.97 41.64 8.76
N GLY A 148 -8.22 41.92 8.41
CA GLY A 148 -8.63 42.23 7.03
C GLY A 148 -9.24 41.05 6.28
N SER A 149 -8.92 40.94 4.99
CA SER A 149 -9.40 39.88 4.09
C SER A 149 -8.31 39.47 3.11
N ALA A 150 -8.43 38.26 2.57
CA ALA A 150 -7.58 37.81 1.48
C ALA A 150 -7.64 38.81 0.31
N PRO A 151 -6.48 39.10 -0.33
CA PRO A 151 -6.49 39.90 -1.54
C PRO A 151 -7.32 39.17 -2.62
N PRO A 152 -7.98 39.92 -3.53
CA PRO A 152 -8.64 39.30 -4.67
C PRO A 152 -7.63 38.48 -5.47
N ILE A 153 -8.06 37.36 -6.02
CA ILE A 153 -7.23 36.53 -6.91
C ILE A 153 -6.84 37.39 -8.13
N GLU A 154 -5.55 37.61 -8.31
CA GLU A 154 -5.02 38.39 -9.43
C GLU A 154 -5.07 37.55 -10.71
N LEU A 155 -5.66 38.13 -11.76
CA LEU A 155 -5.65 37.56 -13.09
C LEU A 155 -4.48 38.14 -13.89
N PRO A 156 -3.98 37.43 -14.92
CA PRO A 156 -2.98 37.98 -15.81
C PRO A 156 -3.38 39.38 -16.34
N PRO A 157 -2.47 40.36 -16.32
CA PRO A 157 -2.80 41.71 -16.76
C PRO A 157 -3.00 41.76 -18.28
N GLY A 158 -3.86 42.67 -18.74
CA GLY A 158 -4.07 42.93 -20.17
C GLY A 158 -4.98 41.94 -20.90
N LEU A 159 -5.71 41.09 -20.16
CA LEU A 159 -6.68 40.17 -20.74
C LEU A 159 -7.87 40.92 -21.36
N PRO A 160 -8.36 40.49 -22.53
CA PRO A 160 -9.68 40.88 -23.04
C PRO A 160 -10.79 40.57 -22.04
N ALA A 161 -11.83 41.40 -21.97
CA ALA A 161 -12.91 41.26 -20.98
C ALA A 161 -13.63 39.90 -21.02
N ASN A 162 -13.74 39.28 -22.19
CA ASN A 162 -14.32 37.94 -22.35
C ASN A 162 -13.41 36.84 -21.76
N GLU A 163 -12.10 36.98 -21.88
CA GLU A 163 -11.14 36.05 -21.28
C GLU A 163 -11.09 36.21 -19.77
N GLU A 164 -11.10 37.46 -19.28
CA GLU A 164 -11.19 37.75 -17.85
C GLU A 164 -12.46 37.11 -17.24
N ALA A 165 -13.62 37.29 -17.88
CA ALA A 165 -14.88 36.70 -17.42
C ALA A 165 -14.83 35.15 -17.44
N ALA A 166 -14.19 34.55 -18.44
CA ALA A 166 -14.02 33.09 -18.51
C ALA A 166 -13.13 32.57 -17.37
N LEU A 167 -12.01 33.23 -17.09
CA LEU A 167 -11.13 32.85 -15.97
C LEU A 167 -11.83 33.03 -14.62
N ARG A 168 -12.59 34.12 -14.43
CA ARG A 168 -13.40 34.30 -13.20
C ARG A 168 -14.41 33.17 -13.03
N HIS A 169 -15.11 32.80 -14.10
CA HIS A 169 -16.05 31.68 -14.07
C HIS A 169 -15.35 30.34 -13.73
N MET A 170 -14.12 30.12 -14.19
CA MET A 170 -13.35 28.93 -13.80
C MET A 170 -13.01 28.93 -12.30
N LEU A 171 -12.63 30.08 -11.74
CA LEU A 171 -12.39 30.22 -10.30
C LEU A 171 -13.66 29.96 -9.48
N ASP A 172 -14.78 30.54 -9.89
CA ASP A 172 -16.06 30.38 -9.21
C ASP A 172 -16.50 28.90 -9.23
N ASN A 173 -16.32 28.22 -10.36
CA ASN A 173 -16.58 26.78 -10.47
C ASN A 173 -15.68 25.94 -9.55
N ALA A 174 -14.37 26.20 -9.54
CA ALA A 174 -13.44 25.46 -8.69
C ALA A 174 -13.73 25.67 -7.18
N ALA A 175 -14.09 26.89 -6.79
CA ALA A 175 -14.52 27.20 -5.43
C ALA A 175 -15.82 26.46 -5.08
N ALA A 176 -16.81 26.46 -5.98
CA ALA A 176 -18.09 25.76 -5.77
C ALA A 176 -17.92 24.24 -5.70
N GLU A 177 -17.07 23.64 -6.55
CA GLU A 177 -16.73 22.23 -6.51
C GLU A 177 -16.05 21.85 -5.19
N THR A 178 -15.13 22.69 -4.70
CA THR A 178 -14.47 22.49 -3.42
C THR A 178 -15.44 22.57 -2.25
N GLU A 179 -16.34 23.56 -2.24
CA GLU A 179 -17.38 23.68 -1.22
C GLU A 179 -18.31 22.46 -1.22
N ALA A 180 -18.72 21.99 -2.40
CA ALA A 180 -19.54 20.79 -2.53
C ALA A 180 -18.85 19.54 -1.96
N ARG A 181 -17.53 19.40 -2.17
CA ARG A 181 -16.73 18.31 -1.56
C ARG A 181 -16.71 18.41 -0.03
N PHE A 182 -16.52 19.60 0.52
CA PHE A 182 -16.55 19.78 1.98
C PHE A 182 -17.93 19.54 2.58
N GLU A 183 -19.00 19.94 1.89
CA GLU A 183 -20.36 19.63 2.33
C GLU A 183 -20.63 18.12 2.30
N ALA A 184 -20.20 17.42 1.25
CA ALA A 184 -20.27 15.95 1.21
C ALA A 184 -19.47 15.31 2.36
N ALA A 185 -18.28 15.83 2.69
CA ALA A 185 -17.47 15.35 3.81
C ALA A 185 -18.15 15.59 5.17
N ARG A 186 -18.77 16.77 5.34
CA ARG A 186 -19.55 17.14 6.52
C ARG A 186 -20.73 16.19 6.72
N GLN A 187 -21.40 15.81 5.63
CA GLN A 187 -22.50 14.83 5.66
C GLN A 187 -22.00 13.40 5.93
N ALA A 188 -20.87 13.00 5.36
CA ALA A 188 -20.26 11.68 5.58
C ALA A 188 -19.70 11.51 7.00
N HIS A 189 -19.21 12.59 7.61
CA HIS A 189 -18.58 12.61 8.92
C HIS A 189 -19.21 13.70 9.82
N PRO A 190 -20.48 13.55 10.24
CA PRO A 190 -21.21 14.60 10.98
C PRO A 190 -20.61 14.94 12.35
N ASN A 191 -19.77 14.05 12.90
CA ASN A 191 -19.03 14.28 14.14
C ASN A 191 -17.56 14.68 13.91
N GLY A 192 -17.15 14.91 12.65
CA GLY A 192 -15.77 15.22 12.26
C GLY A 192 -14.78 14.07 12.42
N VAL A 193 -15.25 12.84 12.72
CA VAL A 193 -14.39 11.66 12.87
C VAL A 193 -14.26 10.96 11.52
N ILE A 194 -13.07 11.05 10.93
CA ILE A 194 -12.69 10.26 9.77
C ILE A 194 -12.20 8.90 10.26
N ARG A 195 -12.87 7.83 9.83
CA ARG A 195 -12.37 6.46 10.02
C ARG A 195 -11.58 6.08 8.80
N LEU A 196 -10.32 5.70 9.02
CA LEU A 196 -9.47 5.27 7.92
C LEU A 196 -9.80 3.82 7.60
N PRO A 197 -10.09 3.50 6.34
CA PRO A 197 -10.34 2.13 5.95
C PRO A 197 -9.03 1.35 6.00
N ARG A 198 -9.02 0.29 6.80
CA ARG A 198 -7.82 -0.51 7.04
C ARG A 198 -7.96 -1.91 6.50
N SER A 199 -6.99 -2.30 5.70
CA SER A 199 -6.87 -3.67 5.23
C SER A 199 -6.25 -4.52 6.34
N GLU A 200 -6.79 -5.71 6.54
CA GLU A 200 -6.36 -6.65 7.55
C GLU A 200 -5.95 -7.97 6.90
N VAL A 201 -4.76 -8.44 7.22
CA VAL A 201 -4.32 -9.80 6.85
C VAL A 201 -4.77 -10.76 7.95
N LEU A 202 -5.84 -11.50 7.66
CA LEU A 202 -6.49 -12.44 8.58
C LEU A 202 -5.73 -13.76 8.71
N GLU A 203 -5.20 -14.24 7.59
CA GLU A 203 -4.44 -15.49 7.51
C GLU A 203 -3.23 -15.25 6.59
N ALA A 204 -2.07 -15.77 6.99
CA ALA A 204 -0.87 -15.71 6.19
C ALA A 204 -0.04 -16.98 6.41
N GLY A 205 0.24 -17.71 5.33
CA GLY A 205 0.97 -18.97 5.41
C GLY A 205 1.61 -19.34 4.09
N TYR A 206 2.47 -20.34 4.11
CA TYR A 206 3.19 -20.80 2.92
C TYR A 206 3.37 -22.31 2.91
N GLU A 207 3.64 -22.85 1.74
CA GLU A 207 4.03 -24.25 1.52
C GLU A 207 5.04 -24.35 0.36
N PRO A 208 5.79 -25.46 0.24
CA PRO A 208 6.68 -25.66 -0.90
C PRO A 208 5.90 -25.70 -2.22
N LEU A 209 6.32 -24.89 -3.20
CA LEU A 209 5.83 -25.01 -4.57
C LEU A 209 6.55 -26.18 -5.24
N ARG A 210 5.78 -27.15 -5.75
CA ARG A 210 6.32 -28.33 -6.42
C ARG A 210 6.05 -28.28 -7.92
N SER A 211 7.02 -28.74 -8.72
CA SER A 211 6.81 -28.99 -10.14
C SER A 211 5.89 -30.21 -10.35
N PRO A 212 5.40 -30.45 -11.59
CA PRO A 212 4.64 -31.67 -11.89
C PRO A 212 5.40 -32.97 -11.58
N ALA A 213 6.74 -32.93 -11.60
CA ALA A 213 7.60 -34.06 -11.22
C ALA A 213 7.79 -34.20 -9.69
N GLY A 214 7.24 -33.28 -8.89
CA GLY A 214 7.29 -33.30 -7.43
C GLY A 214 8.50 -32.61 -6.80
N HIS A 215 9.40 -32.04 -7.60
CA HIS A 215 10.57 -31.32 -7.11
C HIS A 215 10.19 -29.93 -6.56
N GLU A 216 10.83 -29.50 -5.48
CA GLU A 216 10.59 -28.18 -4.89
C GLU A 216 11.27 -27.09 -5.74
N ILE A 217 10.45 -26.22 -6.32
CA ILE A 217 10.86 -25.19 -7.26
C ILE A 217 10.64 -23.77 -6.74
N GLY A 218 10.08 -23.65 -5.53
CA GLY A 218 9.86 -22.36 -4.88
C GLY A 218 8.88 -22.46 -3.73
N LEU A 219 8.04 -21.44 -3.59
CA LEU A 219 7.05 -21.33 -2.51
C LEU A 219 5.68 -20.99 -3.06
N ARG A 220 4.63 -21.50 -2.42
CA ARG A 220 3.26 -21.04 -2.59
C ARG A 220 2.87 -20.28 -1.34
N LEU A 221 2.56 -19.00 -1.50
CA LEU A 221 2.09 -18.12 -0.44
C LEU A 221 0.57 -18.06 -0.47
N HIS A 222 -0.05 -18.18 0.71
CA HIS A 222 -1.48 -18.10 0.95
C HIS A 222 -1.77 -16.91 1.85
N LEU A 223 -2.69 -16.04 1.44
CA LEU A 223 -3.13 -14.88 2.22
C LEU A 223 -4.64 -14.79 2.24
N ALA A 224 -5.22 -14.41 3.37
CA ALA A 224 -6.60 -13.94 3.45
C ALA A 224 -6.58 -12.47 3.89
N VAL A 225 -7.10 -11.58 3.06
CA VAL A 225 -7.10 -10.14 3.30
C VAL A 225 -8.53 -9.62 3.28
N ARG A 226 -8.88 -8.80 4.26
CA ARG A 226 -10.11 -8.00 4.26
C ARG A 226 -9.75 -6.55 4.05
N PHE A 227 -10.24 -5.92 2.98
CA PHE A 227 -10.03 -4.49 2.75
C PHE A 227 -11.02 -3.68 3.58
N GLY A 228 -10.56 -2.61 4.22
CA GLY A 228 -11.42 -1.80 5.08
C GLY A 228 -12.36 -0.84 4.34
N ALA A 229 -12.12 -0.62 3.04
CA ALA A 229 -13.02 0.07 2.14
C ALA A 229 -12.85 -0.47 0.72
N GLU A 230 -13.80 -0.09 -0.11
CA GLU A 230 -13.69 -0.22 -1.55
C GLU A 230 -12.56 0.68 -2.08
N GLY A 231 -11.75 0.17 -3.01
CA GLY A 231 -10.64 0.92 -3.58
C GLY A 231 -9.65 0.06 -4.35
N ASP A 232 -8.63 0.73 -4.91
CA ASP A 232 -7.56 0.08 -5.66
C ASP A 232 -6.38 -0.27 -4.75
N TYR A 233 -6.00 -1.55 -4.71
CA TYR A 233 -4.94 -2.05 -3.84
C TYR A 233 -3.93 -2.91 -4.61
N SER A 234 -2.64 -2.79 -4.30
CA SER A 234 -1.57 -3.67 -4.83
C SER A 234 -1.13 -4.68 -3.78
N VAL A 235 -1.48 -5.95 -3.98
CA VAL A 235 -1.28 -7.02 -2.99
C VAL A 235 -0.12 -7.96 -3.32
N ALA A 236 0.66 -7.65 -4.35
CA ALA A 236 1.76 -8.50 -4.77
C ALA A 236 2.85 -8.55 -3.68
N PRO A 237 3.26 -9.75 -3.23
CA PRO A 237 4.27 -9.90 -2.20
C PRO A 237 5.67 -9.64 -2.76
N ASN A 238 6.47 -8.90 -1.98
CA ASN A 238 7.91 -8.84 -2.16
C ASN A 238 8.59 -9.81 -1.19
N MET A 239 9.41 -10.73 -1.72
CA MET A 239 10.06 -11.77 -0.92
C MET A 239 11.59 -11.71 -0.99
N PHE A 240 12.22 -11.27 0.09
CA PHE A 240 13.66 -11.08 0.19
C PHE A 240 14.32 -12.12 1.10
N PRO A 241 15.38 -12.81 0.65
CA PRO A 241 16.10 -13.74 1.51
C PRO A 241 16.83 -12.98 2.63
N GLN A 242 16.84 -13.57 3.83
CA GLN A 242 17.52 -13.05 5.01
C GLN A 242 18.84 -13.77 5.21
N TYR A 243 19.88 -13.26 4.55
CA TYR A 243 21.27 -13.69 4.77
C TYR A 243 21.96 -12.83 5.83
N LYS A 244 22.96 -13.42 6.52
CA LYS A 244 23.87 -12.67 7.38
C LYS A 244 24.68 -11.63 6.62
N ASN A 245 25.07 -11.94 5.38
CA ASN A 245 25.70 -10.99 4.48
C ASN A 245 24.62 -10.23 3.68
N ASN A 246 24.53 -8.92 3.86
CA ASN A 246 23.53 -8.09 3.19
C ASN A 246 23.69 -8.06 1.66
N ASP A 247 24.90 -8.24 1.15
CA ASP A 247 25.16 -8.26 -0.30
C ASP A 247 24.48 -9.44 -1.00
N TRP A 248 24.13 -10.50 -0.27
CA TRP A 248 23.50 -11.71 -0.80
C TRP A 248 21.99 -11.59 -0.98
N ARG A 249 21.39 -10.47 -0.57
CA ARG A 249 19.93 -10.26 -0.60
C ARG A 249 19.36 -10.03 -2.02
N GLN A 250 20.19 -10.13 -3.06
CA GLN A 250 19.82 -9.87 -4.45
C GLN A 250 19.07 -11.02 -5.13
N ILE A 251 19.02 -12.21 -4.53
CA ILE A 251 18.34 -13.39 -5.09
C ILE A 251 16.97 -13.54 -4.43
N THR A 252 16.00 -12.77 -4.90
CA THR A 252 14.63 -12.74 -4.37
C THR A 252 13.76 -13.84 -4.97
N LEU A 253 12.57 -14.03 -4.40
CA LEU A 253 11.50 -14.77 -5.08
C LEU A 253 10.57 -13.77 -5.77
N LYS A 254 10.18 -14.08 -7.01
CA LYS A 254 9.19 -13.33 -7.78
C LYS A 254 7.93 -14.16 -7.97
N VAL A 255 6.81 -13.48 -8.16
CA VAL A 255 5.53 -14.11 -8.51
C VAL A 255 5.65 -14.74 -9.91
N LEU A 256 5.30 -16.01 -10.00
CA LEU A 256 5.21 -16.80 -11.23
C LEU A 256 3.76 -16.85 -11.72
N ASP A 257 2.83 -17.17 -10.82
CA ASP A 257 1.38 -17.13 -11.02
C ASP A 257 0.71 -16.56 -9.76
N ALA A 258 -0.45 -15.94 -9.95
CA ALA A 258 -1.26 -15.43 -8.87
C ALA A 258 -2.75 -15.69 -9.10
N GLN A 259 -3.48 -15.92 -8.01
CA GLN A 259 -4.92 -16.10 -8.02
C GLN A 259 -5.54 -15.35 -6.84
N ALA A 260 -6.77 -14.87 -7.03
CA ALA A 260 -7.58 -14.28 -5.98
C ALA A 260 -9.01 -14.84 -6.03
N SER A 261 -9.59 -15.12 -4.86
CA SER A 261 -10.97 -15.54 -4.71
C SER A 261 -11.66 -14.78 -3.58
N PRO A 262 -12.81 -14.11 -3.82
CA PRO A 262 -13.43 -13.93 -5.13
C PRO A 262 -12.53 -13.10 -6.07
N ALA A 263 -12.78 -13.15 -7.38
CA ALA A 263 -12.05 -12.31 -8.31
C ALA A 263 -12.40 -10.83 -8.05
N PRO A 264 -11.43 -9.93 -7.80
CA PRO A 264 -11.68 -8.49 -7.73
C PRO A 264 -12.23 -7.95 -9.05
N MET A 265 -12.86 -6.78 -8.98
CA MET A 265 -13.25 -6.06 -10.18
C MET A 265 -11.96 -5.56 -10.85
N ASN A 266 -11.63 -6.10 -12.02
CA ASN A 266 -10.53 -5.54 -12.78
C ASN A 266 -11.09 -4.47 -13.72
N THR A 267 -10.76 -3.21 -13.44
CA THR A 267 -11.17 -2.05 -14.26
C THR A 267 -10.27 -1.87 -15.48
N ALA A 268 -9.08 -2.48 -15.49
CA ALA A 268 -8.19 -2.55 -16.64
C ALA A 268 -8.52 -3.76 -17.51
N ALA A 269 -8.34 -3.64 -18.83
CA ALA A 269 -8.50 -4.73 -19.81
C ALA A 269 -7.46 -5.88 -19.65
N ASP A 270 -6.70 -5.88 -18.56
CA ASP A 270 -5.61 -6.81 -18.30
C ASP A 270 -6.11 -8.06 -17.57
N ASN A 271 -5.38 -9.17 -17.72
CA ASN A 271 -5.62 -10.38 -16.96
C ASN A 271 -5.20 -10.15 -15.50
N LEU A 272 -6.06 -10.52 -14.53
CA LEU A 272 -5.78 -10.39 -13.10
C LEU A 272 -4.46 -11.06 -12.68
N ASP A 273 -4.12 -12.21 -13.27
CA ASP A 273 -2.83 -12.89 -13.05
C ASP A 273 -1.64 -11.97 -13.35
N ASP A 274 -1.70 -11.20 -14.45
CA ASP A 274 -0.64 -10.28 -14.83
C ASP A 274 -0.60 -9.05 -13.91
N VAL A 275 -1.76 -8.48 -13.56
CA VAL A 275 -1.85 -7.36 -12.59
C VAL A 275 -1.18 -7.76 -11.28
N LEU A 276 -1.54 -8.92 -10.74
CA LEU A 276 -0.98 -9.43 -9.49
C LEU A 276 0.50 -9.82 -9.61
N ARG A 277 0.93 -10.38 -10.76
CA ARG A 277 2.34 -10.77 -10.99
C ARG A 277 3.26 -9.56 -11.06
N TYR A 278 2.81 -8.47 -11.65
CA TYR A 278 3.61 -7.26 -11.87
C TYR A 278 3.40 -6.17 -10.83
N GLY A 279 2.63 -6.44 -9.77
CA GLY A 279 2.41 -5.49 -8.67
C GLY A 279 1.48 -4.33 -9.02
N GLY A 280 0.65 -4.49 -10.06
CA GLY A 280 -0.42 -3.55 -10.37
C GLY A 280 -1.51 -3.53 -9.30
N ALA A 281 -2.28 -2.45 -9.27
CA ALA A 281 -3.45 -2.33 -8.41
C ALA A 281 -4.68 -2.96 -9.10
N ALA A 282 -5.55 -3.58 -8.30
CA ALA A 282 -6.88 -4.02 -8.73
C ALA A 282 -7.93 -3.44 -7.79
N HIS A 283 -9.19 -3.39 -8.24
CA HIS A 283 -10.28 -2.82 -7.47
C HIS A 283 -10.96 -3.86 -6.57
N TYR A 284 -10.94 -3.64 -5.27
CA TYR A 284 -11.49 -4.54 -4.26
C TYR A 284 -12.67 -3.89 -3.56
N GLN A 285 -13.65 -4.70 -3.18
CA GLN A 285 -14.79 -4.28 -2.37
C GLN A 285 -14.40 -4.23 -0.89
N GLY A 286 -14.92 -3.24 -0.18
CA GLY A 286 -14.74 -3.13 1.26
C GLY A 286 -15.42 -4.27 2.02
N ASP A 287 -14.87 -4.63 3.18
CA ASP A 287 -15.34 -5.65 4.11
C ASP A 287 -15.43 -7.08 3.55
N GLN A 288 -15.07 -7.30 2.28
CA GLN A 288 -14.98 -8.61 1.66
C GLN A 288 -13.62 -9.25 1.93
N VAL A 289 -13.63 -10.54 2.29
CA VAL A 289 -12.41 -11.33 2.45
C VAL A 289 -12.00 -11.91 1.10
N TYR A 290 -10.81 -11.53 0.65
CA TYR A 290 -10.17 -12.08 -0.54
C TYR A 290 -9.08 -13.06 -0.11
N ARG A 291 -9.07 -14.23 -0.73
CA ARG A 291 -8.05 -15.26 -0.55
C ARG A 291 -7.13 -15.26 -1.75
N PHE A 292 -5.85 -14.98 -1.50
CA PHE A 292 -4.82 -14.94 -2.51
C PHE A 292 -3.91 -16.15 -2.44
N GLN A 293 -3.51 -16.64 -3.60
CA GLN A 293 -2.46 -17.62 -3.76
C GLN A 293 -1.40 -17.06 -4.72
N PHE A 294 -0.15 -17.00 -4.27
CA PHE A 294 0.99 -16.60 -5.11
C PHE A 294 1.98 -17.76 -5.21
N ASP A 295 2.21 -18.23 -6.42
CA ASP A 295 3.27 -19.18 -6.72
C ASP A 295 4.54 -18.39 -7.00
N LEU A 296 5.59 -18.62 -6.22
CA LEU A 296 6.79 -17.81 -6.19
C LEU A 296 8.00 -18.67 -6.54
N THR A 297 8.86 -18.15 -7.42
CA THR A 297 10.09 -18.82 -7.85
C THR A 297 11.28 -17.86 -7.78
N PRO A 298 12.52 -18.35 -7.72
CA PRO A 298 13.69 -17.46 -7.77
C PRO A 298 13.70 -16.57 -9.01
N THR A 299 14.17 -15.33 -8.87
CA THR A 299 14.16 -14.33 -9.96
C THR A 299 14.87 -14.77 -11.23
N TYR A 300 15.87 -15.65 -11.11
CA TYR A 300 16.62 -16.23 -12.21
C TYR A 300 15.92 -17.31 -12.99
N ILE A 301 14.70 -17.68 -12.61
CA ILE A 301 13.89 -18.63 -13.36
C ILE A 301 12.99 -17.87 -14.32
N ILE A 302 13.01 -18.26 -15.59
CA ILE A 302 12.10 -17.74 -16.61
C ILE A 302 11.22 -18.88 -17.08
N ARG A 303 9.92 -18.64 -17.21
CA ARG A 303 8.96 -19.60 -17.77
C ARG A 303 8.57 -19.17 -19.18
N ASN A 304 8.45 -20.14 -20.09
CA ASN A 304 8.00 -19.85 -21.44
C ASN A 304 6.54 -19.38 -21.48
N LEU A 305 6.13 -18.78 -22.60
CA LEU A 305 4.77 -18.25 -22.77
C LEU A 305 3.68 -19.32 -22.62
N ASP A 306 3.96 -20.56 -23.03
CA ASP A 306 3.01 -21.68 -22.93
C ASP A 306 2.89 -22.25 -21.51
N LYS A 307 3.65 -21.70 -20.54
CA LYS A 307 3.70 -22.14 -19.13
C LYS A 307 4.11 -23.63 -18.95
N THR A 308 4.86 -24.20 -19.88
CA THR A 308 5.25 -25.63 -19.90
C THR A 308 6.71 -25.89 -19.56
N ARG A 309 7.60 -24.91 -19.76
CA ARG A 309 9.05 -25.07 -19.63
C ARG A 309 9.69 -23.90 -18.89
N TYR A 310 10.84 -24.17 -18.29
CA TYR A 310 11.64 -23.19 -17.58
C TYR A 310 13.04 -23.09 -18.19
N CYS A 311 13.66 -21.92 -18.06
CA CYS A 311 15.09 -21.73 -18.27
C CYS A 311 15.69 -20.94 -17.09
N ILE A 312 17.01 -21.05 -16.93
CA ILE A 312 17.80 -20.46 -15.85
C ILE A 312 18.61 -19.32 -16.43
N TYR A 313 18.32 -18.08 -16.01
CA TYR A 313 19.03 -16.87 -16.43
C TYR A 313 20.11 -16.50 -15.40
N SER A 314 21.18 -17.30 -15.35
CA SER A 314 22.34 -17.03 -14.48
C SER A 314 23.17 -15.83 -14.93
N GLU A 315 23.09 -15.44 -16.20
CA GLU A 315 23.87 -14.33 -16.76
C GLU A 315 23.57 -12.98 -16.10
N GLN A 316 22.39 -12.79 -15.52
CA GLN A 316 22.06 -11.57 -14.76
C GLN A 316 23.01 -11.29 -13.58
N PHE A 317 23.74 -12.31 -13.13
CA PHE A 317 24.72 -12.22 -12.06
C PHE A 317 26.17 -12.11 -12.55
N GLN A 318 26.44 -12.15 -13.86
CA GLN A 318 27.80 -12.11 -14.40
C GLN A 318 28.43 -10.70 -14.42
N ILE A 319 27.69 -9.66 -14.03
CA ILE A 319 28.15 -8.27 -14.05
C ILE A 319 28.63 -7.83 -12.65
N GLY A 320 29.88 -7.39 -12.56
CA GLY A 320 30.45 -6.79 -11.35
C GLY A 320 30.61 -7.77 -10.18
N SER A 321 30.36 -7.31 -8.95
CA SER A 321 30.47 -8.13 -7.73
C SER A 321 29.40 -9.21 -7.59
N ARG A 322 28.38 -9.23 -8.46
CA ARG A 322 27.26 -10.17 -8.41
C ARG A 322 27.67 -11.61 -8.67
N MET A 323 28.74 -11.84 -9.44
CA MET A 323 29.21 -13.19 -9.75
C MET A 323 29.74 -13.89 -8.49
N ALA A 324 30.51 -13.16 -7.67
CA ALA A 324 31.03 -13.69 -6.40
C ALA A 324 29.89 -13.98 -5.41
N VAL A 325 28.88 -13.12 -5.37
CA VAL A 325 27.66 -13.33 -4.56
C VAL A 325 26.89 -14.55 -5.04
N TRP A 326 26.64 -14.68 -6.34
CA TRP A 326 25.97 -15.83 -6.92
C TRP A 326 26.69 -17.12 -6.58
N GLN A 327 28.00 -17.19 -6.82
CA GLN A 327 28.79 -18.38 -6.52
C GLN A 327 28.71 -18.73 -5.03
N ALA A 328 28.87 -17.75 -4.13
CA ALA A 328 28.80 -17.98 -2.69
C ALA A 328 27.42 -18.44 -2.22
N VAL A 329 26.33 -17.93 -2.83
CA VAL A 329 24.97 -18.39 -2.55
C VAL A 329 24.73 -19.81 -3.07
N GLN A 330 25.27 -20.15 -4.24
CA GLN A 330 25.18 -21.50 -4.80
C GLN A 330 26.04 -22.53 -4.04
N ASP A 331 27.14 -22.09 -3.41
CA ASP A 331 27.99 -22.93 -2.57
C ASP A 331 27.42 -23.10 -1.15
N SER A 332 26.48 -22.24 -0.75
CA SER A 332 25.85 -22.29 0.56
C SER A 332 24.82 -23.43 0.66
N THR A 333 24.92 -24.23 1.72
CA THR A 333 23.91 -25.21 2.13
C THR A 333 23.06 -24.72 3.30
N ALA A 334 23.31 -23.50 3.77
CA ALA A 334 22.61 -22.96 4.92
C ALA A 334 21.13 -22.70 4.55
N PRO A 335 20.18 -23.07 5.42
CA PRO A 335 18.79 -22.72 5.22
C PRO A 335 18.59 -21.21 5.27
N VAL A 336 17.58 -20.73 4.54
CA VAL A 336 17.32 -19.31 4.33
C VAL A 336 15.90 -18.98 4.75
N LYS A 337 15.72 -17.93 5.55
CA LYS A 337 14.41 -17.34 5.81
C LYS A 337 14.12 -16.27 4.78
N TYR A 338 12.85 -16.03 4.48
CA TYR A 338 12.43 -14.94 3.59
C TYR A 338 11.57 -13.98 4.37
N ARG A 339 11.84 -12.68 4.20
CA ARG A 339 10.94 -11.61 4.61
C ARG A 339 9.93 -11.40 3.49
N VAL A 340 8.66 -11.42 3.85
CA VAL A 340 7.50 -11.15 3.00
C VAL A 340 7.00 -9.75 3.35
N GLY A 341 6.91 -8.87 2.36
CA GLY A 341 6.35 -7.53 2.52
C GLY A 341 5.25 -7.26 1.49
N ILE A 342 4.14 -6.66 1.92
CA ILE A 342 3.08 -6.14 1.04
C ILE A 342 2.78 -4.71 1.46
N SER A 343 3.30 -3.76 0.70
CA SER A 343 3.30 -2.33 1.07
C SER A 343 1.89 -1.76 1.25
N SER A 344 0.94 -2.08 0.36
CA SER A 344 -0.44 -1.54 0.47
C SER A 344 -1.23 -2.07 1.67
N LEU A 345 -0.72 -3.11 2.33
CA LEU A 345 -1.35 -3.76 3.48
C LEU A 345 -0.60 -3.50 4.79
N ASP A 346 0.47 -2.69 4.77
CA ASP A 346 1.39 -2.50 5.91
C ASP A 346 1.83 -3.85 6.54
N PHE A 347 1.93 -4.88 5.71
CA PHE A 347 2.12 -6.26 6.16
C PHE A 347 3.58 -6.68 5.98
N GLU A 348 4.20 -7.09 7.08
CA GLU A 348 5.51 -7.75 7.06
C GLU A 348 5.53 -9.01 7.90
N ALA A 349 6.04 -10.09 7.31
CA ALA A 349 6.20 -11.37 7.98
C ALA A 349 7.47 -12.09 7.51
N GLU A 350 7.78 -13.20 8.15
CA GLU A 350 8.90 -14.06 7.80
C GLU A 350 8.48 -15.53 7.70
N THR A 351 9.13 -16.25 6.80
CA THR A 351 9.06 -17.71 6.75
C THR A 351 9.87 -18.34 7.87
N GLY A 352 9.64 -19.63 8.11
CA GLY A 352 10.63 -20.50 8.74
C GLY A 352 11.89 -20.67 7.88
N GLU A 353 12.77 -21.54 8.33
CA GLU A 353 13.97 -21.93 7.59
C GLU A 353 13.59 -22.76 6.37
N LEU A 354 13.92 -22.27 5.17
CA LEU A 354 13.67 -22.93 3.90
C LEU A 354 14.96 -23.46 3.28
N PRO A 355 14.87 -24.40 2.31
CA PRO A 355 16.03 -24.89 1.60
C PRO A 355 16.90 -23.78 1.01
N ALA A 356 18.21 -24.04 0.95
CA ALA A 356 19.16 -23.14 0.32
C ALA A 356 18.81 -22.91 -1.16
N GLN A 357 19.17 -21.74 -1.69
CA GLN A 357 18.89 -21.36 -3.09
C GLN A 357 19.38 -22.39 -4.13
N ARG A 358 20.51 -23.03 -3.84
CA ARG A 358 21.06 -24.12 -4.65
C ARG A 358 20.06 -25.27 -4.88
N MET A 359 19.23 -25.59 -3.89
CA MET A 359 18.25 -26.68 -3.99
C MET A 359 17.17 -26.37 -5.03
N TYR A 360 16.75 -25.11 -5.15
CA TYR A 360 15.82 -24.72 -6.21
C TYR A 360 16.48 -24.83 -7.58
N LEU A 361 17.71 -24.33 -7.73
CA LEU A 361 18.47 -24.41 -8.99
C LEU A 361 18.62 -25.87 -9.47
N GLU A 362 19.01 -26.78 -8.57
CA GLU A 362 19.16 -28.20 -8.88
C GLU A 362 17.82 -28.87 -9.21
N SER A 363 16.73 -28.45 -8.57
CA SER A 363 15.38 -28.94 -8.88
C SER A 363 14.92 -28.53 -10.27
N PHE A 364 15.14 -27.27 -10.67
CA PHE A 364 14.85 -26.83 -12.05
C PHE A 364 15.69 -27.56 -13.10
N ARG A 365 16.99 -27.81 -12.81
CA ARG A 365 17.83 -28.61 -13.71
C ARG A 365 17.33 -30.05 -13.85
N ARG A 366 16.86 -30.66 -12.77
CA ARG A 366 16.24 -31.99 -12.80
C ARG A 366 14.93 -32.01 -13.60
N ASP A 367 14.20 -30.89 -13.59
CA ASP A 367 13.01 -30.67 -14.41
C ASP A 367 13.33 -30.29 -15.88
N GLY A 368 14.60 -30.32 -16.28
CA GLY A 368 15.04 -30.08 -17.65
C GLY A 368 15.21 -28.62 -18.02
N ALA A 369 15.28 -27.70 -17.05
CA ALA A 369 15.55 -26.29 -17.33
C ALA A 369 16.98 -26.09 -17.86
N SER A 370 17.09 -25.49 -19.03
CA SER A 370 18.37 -25.12 -19.67
C SER A 370 18.78 -23.68 -19.33
N ASP A 371 19.98 -23.28 -19.75
CA ASP A 371 20.37 -21.86 -19.73
C ASP A 371 19.46 -21.05 -20.67
N CYS A 372 19.06 -19.84 -20.26
CA CYS A 372 18.31 -18.92 -21.10
C CYS A 372 19.20 -18.22 -22.16
N GLY A 373 20.53 -18.28 -21.99
CA GLY A 373 21.49 -17.52 -22.79
C GLY A 373 21.52 -16.02 -22.48
N PRO A 374 22.25 -15.22 -23.28
CA PRO A 374 22.56 -13.83 -22.98
C PRO A 374 21.43 -12.84 -23.25
N SER A 375 20.39 -13.28 -23.93
CA SER A 375 19.21 -12.46 -24.24
C SER A 375 17.98 -13.32 -24.00
N PRO A 376 17.57 -13.47 -22.73
CA PRO A 376 16.46 -14.35 -22.40
C PRO A 376 15.20 -13.86 -23.10
N THR A 377 14.49 -14.79 -23.73
CA THR A 377 13.13 -14.55 -24.24
C THR A 377 12.19 -15.54 -23.58
N ASN A 378 10.88 -15.29 -23.62
CA ASN A 378 9.90 -16.26 -23.14
C ASN A 378 9.48 -17.25 -24.25
N ARG A 379 10.17 -17.26 -25.40
CA ARG A 379 9.86 -18.05 -26.60
C ARG A 379 10.87 -19.18 -26.82
N PHE A 380 11.02 -20.05 -25.82
CA PHE A 380 11.87 -21.25 -25.90
C PHE A 380 11.04 -22.50 -25.76
#